data_AF-A0A535X8P5-F1
#
_entry.id   AF-A0A535X8P5-F1
#
_cell.length_a   1.000
_cell.length_b   1.000
_cell.length_c   1.000
_cell.angle_alpha   90.00
_cell.angle_beta   90.00
_cell.angle_gamma   90.00
#
_symmetry.space_group_name_H-M   'P 1'
#
loop_
_entity.id
_entity.type
_entity.pdbx_description
1 polymer ?
#
loop_
_entity_poly.entity_id
_entity_poly.type
_entity_poly.pdbx_seq_one_letter_code
_entity_poly.pdbx_strand_id
1 'polypeptide(L)'
;MLDHAKAVHLKPTGEFNPEYPRGRYDASGSAEYKARLAKELGLEAFCEDDVVIADRLAREGVRVFIFDQPWNREVSGERITRVNGWSDLAERLGV
;
A
#
# COMPACT_ATOMS: atom_id res chain seq x y z
N MET A 1 8.89 -14.19 11.09
CA MET A 1 10.01 -13.23 11.17
C MET A 1 10.14 -12.63 9.78
N LEU A 2 10.15 -11.30 9.63
CA LEU A 2 10.33 -10.66 8.32
C LEU A 2 11.82 -10.70 7.99
N ASP A 3 12.21 -11.44 6.95
CA ASP A 3 13.63 -11.56 6.57
C ASP A 3 14.18 -10.24 6.00
N HIS A 4 13.31 -9.41 5.40
CA HIS A 4 13.68 -8.11 4.83
C HIS A 4 12.55 -7.08 5.00
N ALA A 5 12.80 -6.00 5.75
CA ALA A 5 11.93 -4.82 5.80
C ALA A 5 12.70 -3.60 5.31
N LYS A 6 12.19 -2.92 4.28
CA LYS A 6 12.75 -1.66 3.77
C LYS A 6 11.63 -0.65 3.60
N ALA A 7 11.73 0.48 4.29
CA ALA A 7 10.94 1.65 3.94
C ALA A 7 11.47 2.18 2.61
N VAL A 8 10.73 1.96 1.52
CA VAL A 8 11.07 2.50 0.21
C VAL A 8 10.14 3.67 -0.06
N HIS A 9 10.70 4.87 -0.21
CA HIS A 9 9.92 6.00 -0.70
C HIS A 9 9.75 5.82 -2.21
N LEU A 10 8.58 5.35 -2.63
CA LEU A 10 8.28 5.08 -4.02
C LEU A 10 7.87 6.39 -4.71
N LYS A 11 8.82 7.02 -5.41
CA LYS A 11 8.51 8.11 -6.35
C LYS A 11 8.47 7.53 -7.76
N PRO A 12 7.30 7.46 -8.41
CA PRO A 12 7.26 7.08 -9.82
C PRO A 12 7.99 8.17 -10.61
N THR A 13 9.23 7.90 -10.99
CA THR A 13 9.95 8.75 -11.95
C THR A 13 9.62 8.20 -13.34
N GLY A 14 8.81 8.94 -14.10
CA GLY A 14 8.52 8.61 -15.51
C GLY A 14 7.26 7.78 -15.79
N GLU A 15 6.49 7.38 -14.77
CA GLU A 15 5.29 6.53 -14.95
C GLU A 15 3.97 7.25 -14.64
N PHE A 16 4.00 8.58 -14.63
CA PHE A 16 2.79 9.37 -14.41
C PHE A 16 1.97 9.41 -15.70
N ASN A 17 0.67 9.12 -15.60
CA ASN A 17 -0.25 9.25 -16.71
C ASN A 17 -0.25 10.72 -17.21
N PRO A 18 0.23 11.02 -18.43
CA PRO A 18 0.37 12.39 -18.91
C PRO A 18 -0.99 13.09 -19.12
N GLU A 19 -2.05 12.31 -19.27
CA GLU A 19 -3.43 12.79 -19.42
C GLU A 19 -4.09 13.09 -18.06
N TYR A 20 -3.50 12.65 -16.93
CA TYR A 20 -4.06 12.93 -15.62
C TYR A 20 -3.87 14.41 -15.26
N PRO A 21 -4.89 15.10 -14.72
CA PRO A 21 -4.81 16.52 -14.42
C PRO A 21 -3.60 16.87 -13.53
N ARG A 22 -2.78 17.80 -14.01
CA ARG A 22 -1.61 18.28 -13.27
C ARG A 22 -2.01 18.89 -11.93
N GLY A 23 -1.19 18.65 -10.91
CA GLY A 23 -1.42 19.14 -9.55
C GLY A 23 -2.53 18.39 -8.81
N ARG A 24 -3.11 17.33 -9.40
CA ARG A 24 -4.02 16.42 -8.71
C ARG A 24 -3.32 15.11 -8.40
N TYR A 25 -3.71 14.53 -7.28
CA TYR A 25 -3.26 13.20 -6.89
C TYR A 25 -3.99 12.14 -7.72
N ASP A 26 -3.21 11.25 -8.34
CA ASP A 26 -3.68 10.10 -9.13
C ASP A 26 -3.58 8.83 -8.29
N ALA A 27 -4.65 8.52 -7.55
CA ALA A 27 -4.71 7.32 -6.71
C ALA A 27 -4.65 6.04 -7.56
N SER A 28 -5.29 6.03 -8.74
CA SER A 28 -5.31 4.88 -9.64
C SER A 28 -3.93 4.59 -10.24
N GLY A 29 -3.27 5.61 -10.79
CA GLY A 29 -1.90 5.45 -11.29
C GLY A 29 -0.91 5.07 -10.19
N SER A 30 -1.08 5.63 -8.99
CA SER A 30 -0.28 5.23 -7.81
C SER A 30 -0.52 3.77 -7.42
N ALA A 31 -1.76 3.29 -7.51
CA ALA A 31 -2.12 1.90 -7.23
C ALA A 31 -1.50 0.93 -8.23
N GLU A 32 -1.55 1.25 -9.53
CA GLU A 32 -0.91 0.44 -10.58
C GLU A 32 0.61 0.35 -10.37
N TYR A 33 1.26 1.48 -10.14
CA TYR A 33 2.69 1.55 -9.88
C TYR A 33 3.11 0.73 -8.66
N LYS A 34 2.44 0.95 -7.52
CA LYS A 34 2.77 0.26 -6.27
C LYS A 34 2.49 -1.25 -6.34
N ALA A 35 1.41 -1.65 -6.99
CA ALA A 35 1.10 -3.07 -7.18
C ALA A 35 2.13 -3.77 -8.07
N ARG A 36 2.52 -3.14 -9.18
CA ARG A 36 3.59 -3.67 -10.04
C ARG A 36 4.89 -3.81 -9.26
N LEU A 37 5.29 -2.77 -8.52
CA LEU A 37 6.53 -2.82 -7.75
C LEU A 37 6.50 -3.83 -6.61
N ALA A 38 5.38 -3.98 -5.91
CA ALA A 38 5.24 -5.00 -4.88
C ALA A 38 5.48 -6.40 -5.44
N LYS A 39 5.02 -6.66 -6.67
CA LYS A 39 5.30 -7.90 -7.40
C LYS A 39 6.76 -8.02 -7.83
N GLU A 40 7.32 -6.97 -8.46
CA GLU A 40 8.72 -6.96 -8.93
C GLU A 40 9.74 -7.16 -7.81
N LEU A 41 9.47 -6.59 -6.63
CA LEU A 41 10.32 -6.71 -5.45
C LEU A 41 10.00 -7.95 -4.59
N GLY A 42 8.97 -8.73 -4.95
CA GLY A 42 8.55 -9.90 -4.17
C GLY A 42 8.09 -9.55 -2.75
N LEU A 43 7.43 -8.41 -2.56
CA LEU A 43 6.98 -7.97 -1.24
C LEU A 43 5.83 -8.86 -0.73
N GLU A 44 5.99 -9.40 0.47
CA GLU A 44 4.94 -10.20 1.10
C GLU A 44 3.82 -9.35 1.70
N ALA A 45 4.11 -8.10 2.03
CA ALA A 45 3.18 -7.17 2.66
C ALA A 45 3.49 -5.71 2.29
N PHE A 46 2.47 -4.86 2.42
CA PHE A 46 2.54 -3.43 2.17
C PHE A 46 1.77 -2.68 3.28
N CYS A 47 2.22 -1.49 3.66
CA CYS A 47 1.49 -0.64 4.61
C CYS A 47 0.98 0.61 3.89
N GLU A 48 -0.31 0.92 4.04
CA GLU A 48 -0.97 2.04 3.33
C GLU A 48 -2.07 2.73 4.14
N ASP A 49 -2.51 3.90 3.66
CA ASP A 49 -3.71 4.59 4.14
C ASP A 49 -4.75 4.90 3.03
N ASP A 50 -4.34 4.83 1.76
CA ASP A 50 -5.17 5.06 0.59
C ASP A 50 -6.02 3.83 0.21
N VAL A 51 -7.33 4.05 0.05
CA VAL A 51 -8.32 2.99 -0.21
C VAL A 51 -8.14 2.31 -1.57
N VAL A 52 -7.79 3.08 -2.61
CA VAL A 52 -7.66 2.58 -3.99
C VAL A 52 -6.42 1.70 -4.09
N ILE A 53 -5.33 2.15 -3.46
CA ILE A 53 -4.06 1.44 -3.45
C ILE A 53 -4.17 0.17 -2.63
N ALA A 54 -4.78 0.24 -1.44
CA ALA A 54 -4.98 -0.91 -0.56
C ALA A 54 -5.82 -2.01 -1.23
N ASP A 55 -6.96 -1.66 -1.85
CA ASP A 55 -7.80 -2.62 -2.56
C ASP A 55 -7.04 -3.26 -3.75
N ARG A 56 -6.31 -2.46 -4.54
CA ARG A 56 -5.54 -3.00 -5.66
C ARG A 56 -4.47 -3.98 -5.21
N LEU A 57 -3.67 -3.62 -4.21
CA LEU A 57 -2.62 -4.49 -3.66
C LEU A 57 -3.20 -5.80 -3.13
N ALA A 58 -4.31 -5.74 -2.39
CA ALA A 58 -4.98 -6.92 -1.86
C ALA A 58 -5.49 -7.85 -2.97
N ARG A 59 -6.08 -7.29 -4.04
CA ARG A 59 -6.54 -8.05 -5.22
C ARG A 59 -5.39 -8.72 -5.99
N GLU A 60 -4.23 -8.10 -5.99
CA GLU A 60 -3.00 -8.65 -6.60
C GLU A 60 -2.27 -9.64 -5.67
N GLY A 61 -2.88 -9.99 -4.53
CA GLY A 61 -2.37 -11.01 -3.62
C GLY A 61 -1.36 -10.50 -2.58
N VAL A 62 -1.13 -9.19 -2.49
CA VAL A 62 -0.23 -8.61 -1.47
C VAL A 62 -1.00 -8.46 -0.15
N ARG A 63 -0.38 -8.80 0.99
CA ARG A 63 -0.99 -8.49 2.30
C ARG A 63 -0.91 -7.00 2.57
N VAL A 64 -1.99 -6.39 3.04
CA VAL A 64 -2.03 -4.94 3.29
C VAL A 64 -2.31 -4.68 4.75
N PHE A 65 -1.44 -3.88 5.37
CA PHE A 65 -1.69 -3.25 6.66
C PHE A 65 -2.20 -1.84 6.44
N ILE A 66 -3.48 -1.60 6.72
CA ILE A 66 -4.09 -0.28 6.53
C ILE A 66 -4.11 0.50 7.83
N PHE A 67 -3.59 1.74 7.83
CA PHE A 67 -3.70 2.60 9.01
C PHE A 67 -5.16 2.94 9.29
N ASP A 68 -5.59 2.85 10.55
CA ASP A 68 -6.96 3.15 10.90
C ASP A 68 -7.24 4.65 10.76
N GLN A 69 -7.94 5.02 9.69
CA GLN A 69 -8.27 6.41 9.38
C GLN A 69 -9.76 6.54 9.03
N PRO A 70 -10.40 7.69 9.32
CA PRO A 70 -11.83 7.87 9.07
C PRO A 70 -12.26 7.60 7.62
N TRP A 71 -11.42 7.94 6.64
CA TRP A 71 -11.71 7.83 5.21
C TRP A 71 -11.58 6.42 4.64
N ASN A 72 -10.97 5.47 5.37
CA ASN A 72 -10.72 4.12 4.87
C ASN A 72 -11.46 3.01 5.65
N ARG A 73 -12.46 3.38 6.45
CA ARG A 73 -13.20 2.44 7.32
C ARG A 73 -13.97 1.36 6.57
N GLU A 74 -14.39 1.65 5.33
CA GLU A 74 -15.12 0.68 4.50
C GLU A 74 -14.20 -0.35 3.82
N VAL A 75 -12.89 -0.08 3.78
CA VAL A 75 -11.91 -1.01 3.21
C VAL A 75 -11.74 -2.22 4.11
N SER A 76 -11.99 -3.40 3.55
CA SER A 76 -11.91 -4.69 4.21
C SER A 76 -11.64 -5.80 3.20
N GLY A 77 -11.16 -6.95 3.67
CA GLY A 77 -10.87 -8.12 2.83
C GLY A 77 -9.95 -9.11 3.53
N GLU A 78 -9.85 -10.34 3.01
CA GLU A 78 -9.06 -11.43 3.63
C GLU A 78 -7.56 -11.10 3.78
N ARG A 79 -7.05 -10.20 2.93
CA ARG A 79 -5.64 -9.76 2.93
C ARG A 79 -5.44 -8.38 3.55
N ILE A 80 -6.48 -7.77 4.12
CA ILE A 80 -6.42 -6.42 4.68
C ILE A 80 -6.55 -6.48 6.20
N THR A 81 -5.51 -6.01 6.88
CA THR A 81 -5.46 -5.91 8.34
C THR A 81 -5.35 -4.46 8.75
N ARG A 82 -6.25 -3.98 9.62
CA ARG A 82 -6.22 -2.62 10.15
C ARG A 82 -5.23 -2.51 11.30
N VAL A 83 -4.46 -1.43 11.34
CA VAL A 83 -3.47 -1.13 12.38
C VAL A 83 -3.56 0.33 12.82
N ASN A 84 -3.31 0.61 14.09
CA ASN A 84 -3.41 1.94 14.68
C ASN A 84 -2.20 2.84 14.40
N GLY A 85 -1.13 2.29 13.81
CA GLY A 85 0.11 3.00 13.53
C GLY A 85 1.30 2.06 13.44
N TRP A 86 2.50 2.63 13.31
CA TRP A 86 3.73 1.87 13.17
C TRP A 86 4.05 1.00 14.39
N SER A 87 3.78 1.47 15.61
CA SER A 87 4.03 0.68 16.84
C SER A 87 3.14 -0.56 16.93
N ASP A 88 1.85 -0.43 16.61
CA ASP A 88 0.90 -1.57 16.55
C ASP A 88 1.32 -2.56 15.44
N LEU A 89 1.75 -2.03 14.29
CA LEU A 89 2.27 -2.87 13.21
C LEU A 89 3.54 -3.63 13.65
N ALA A 90 4.49 -2.97 14.31
CA ALA A 90 5.72 -3.60 14.78
C ALA A 90 5.43 -4.72 15.79
N GLU A 91 4.55 -4.45 16.77
CA GLU A 91 4.11 -5.44 17.76
C GLU A 91 3.51 -6.70 17.10
N ARG A 92 2.65 -6.51 16.08
CA ARG A 92 2.05 -7.61 15.32
C ARG A 92 3.05 -8.43 14.52
N LEU A 93 4.12 -7.79 14.05
CA LEU A 93 5.18 -8.44 13.28
C LEU A 93 6.26 -9.05 14.18
N GLY A 94 6.26 -8.72 15.48
CA GLY A 94 7.25 -9.17 16.45
C GLY A 94 8.64 -8.58 16.19
N VAL A 95 8.70 -7.30 15.77
CA VAL A 95 9.94 -6.56 15.47
C VAL A 95 10.12 -5.33 16.35
#